data_AF-A0A267EX11-F1
#
_entry.id   AF-A0A267EX11-F1
#
_cell.length_a   1.000
_cell.length_b   1.000
_cell.length_c   1.000
_cell.angle_alpha   90.00
_cell.angle_beta   90.00
_cell.angle_gamma   90.00
#
_symmetry.space_group_name_H-M   'P 1'
#
loop_
_entity.id
_entity.type
_entity.pdbx_description
1 polymer ?
#
loop_
_entity_poly.entity_id
_entity_poly.type
_entity_poly.pdbx_seq_one_letter_code
_entity_poly.pdbx_strand_id
1 'polypeptide(L)'
;MLLRWFDNDFKVYQATNTDGLFLRSSRHSLSVGAGALTLRADLLSGCSESSETFNSPALIDGSEFALGSVQLWAFQVFDKD
;
A
#
# COMPACT_ATOMS: atom_id res chain seq x y z
N MET A 1 -10.75 -1.61 2.80
CA MET A 1 -9.39 -1.01 2.88
C MET A 1 -9.28 0.09 1.82
N LEU A 2 -8.47 1.12 2.04
CA LEU A 2 -8.24 2.20 1.06
C LEU A 2 -6.75 2.31 0.76
N LEU A 3 -6.42 2.60 -0.50
CA LEU A 3 -5.09 3.00 -0.92
C LEU A 3 -5.11 4.49 -1.30
N ARG A 4 -4.24 5.28 -0.68
CA ARG A 4 -4.17 6.74 -0.85
C ARG A 4 -2.82 7.11 -1.43
N TRP A 5 -2.82 7.98 -2.44
CA TRP A 5 -1.61 8.41 -3.12
C TRP A 5 -1.56 9.94 -3.26
N PHE A 6 -0.35 10.49 -3.06
CA PHE A 6 -0.07 11.92 -3.07
C PHE A 6 1.29 12.16 -3.75
N ASP A 7 1.27 12.54 -5.03
CA ASP A 7 2.48 12.92 -5.77
C ASP A 7 2.24 14.20 -6.58
N ASN A 8 1.13 14.25 -7.32
CA ASN A 8 0.69 15.47 -8.04
C ASN A 8 -0.80 15.82 -7.79
N ASP A 9 -1.66 14.82 -7.69
CA ASP A 9 -3.06 14.96 -7.27
C ASP A 9 -3.37 13.92 -6.19
N PHE A 10 -4.11 14.32 -5.15
CA PHE A 10 -4.58 13.37 -4.16
C PHE A 10 -5.59 12.41 -4.78
N LYS A 11 -5.27 11.11 -4.78
CA LYS A 11 -6.15 10.06 -5.27
C LYS A 11 -6.41 9.02 -4.20
N VAL A 12 -7.65 8.54 -4.17
CA VAL A 12 -8.11 7.46 -3.28
C VAL A 12 -8.65 6.33 -4.13
N TYR A 13 -8.03 5.17 -4.02
CA TYR A 13 -8.47 3.94 -4.66
C TYR A 13 -9.20 3.07 -3.63
N GLN A 14 -10.46 2.77 -3.91
CA GLN A 14 -11.26 1.89 -3.06
C GLN A 14 -11.07 0.43 -3.47
N ALA A 15 -11.11 -0.46 -2.49
CA ALA A 15 -11.12 -1.89 -2.75
C ALA A 15 -12.30 -2.27 -3.65
N THR A 16 -12.04 -3.05 -4.69
CA THR A 16 -13.03 -3.50 -5.68
C THR A 16 -13.78 -4.76 -5.25
N ASN A 17 -13.32 -5.45 -4.19
CA ASN A 17 -13.81 -6.74 -3.70
C ASN A 17 -13.68 -7.91 -4.72
N THR A 18 -12.77 -7.81 -5.69
CA THR A 18 -12.59 -8.84 -6.73
C THR A 18 -11.77 -10.05 -6.28
N ASP A 19 -10.70 -9.84 -5.50
CA ASP A 19 -9.72 -10.91 -5.18
C ASP A 19 -9.41 -11.07 -3.68
N GLY A 20 -9.82 -10.12 -2.83
CA GLY A 20 -9.56 -10.14 -1.38
C GLY A 20 -8.07 -10.04 -1.00
N LEU A 21 -7.18 -9.74 -1.95
CA LEU A 21 -5.72 -9.77 -1.78
C LEU A 21 -5.20 -8.46 -1.18
N PHE A 22 -5.69 -8.12 0.00
CA PHE A 22 -5.41 -6.83 0.64
C PHE A 22 -4.01 -6.71 1.21
N LEU A 23 -3.55 -7.68 2.00
CA LEU A 23 -2.27 -7.58 2.70
C LEU A 23 -1.53 -8.91 2.65
N ARG A 24 -0.26 -8.88 2.27
CA ARG A 24 0.64 -10.03 2.31
C ARG A 24 1.95 -9.61 2.97
N SER A 25 2.33 -10.33 4.02
CA SER A 25 3.62 -10.12 4.69
C SER A 25 4.47 -11.39 4.59
N SER A 26 5.78 -11.21 4.45
CA SER A 26 6.79 -12.24 4.52
C SER A 26 8.02 -11.72 5.26
N ARG A 27 9.04 -12.58 5.47
CA ARG A 27 10.33 -12.12 6.04
C ARG A 27 11.09 -11.15 5.13
N HIS A 28 10.69 -11.01 3.87
CA HIS A 28 11.39 -10.22 2.87
C HIS A 28 10.64 -8.96 2.45
N SER A 29 9.33 -8.89 2.71
CA SER A 29 8.50 -7.79 2.23
C SER A 29 7.15 -7.68 2.94
N LEU A 30 6.60 -6.48 2.85
CA LEU A 30 5.19 -6.18 3.09
C LEU A 30 4.58 -5.71 1.78
N SER A 31 3.52 -6.36 1.31
CA SER A 31 2.80 -6.01 0.09
C SER A 31 1.34 -5.71 0.41
N VAL A 32 0.81 -4.66 -0.24
CA VAL A 32 -0.55 -4.16 -0.10
C VAL A 32 -1.22 -4.20 -1.48
N GLY A 33 -2.44 -4.72 -1.54
CA GLY A 33 -3.26 -4.76 -2.75
C GLY A 33 -2.62 -5.52 -3.90
N ALA A 34 -2.18 -6.75 -3.65
CA ALA A 34 -1.56 -7.60 -4.67
C ALA A 34 -0.42 -6.93 -5.48
N GLY A 35 0.40 -6.08 -4.86
CA GLY A 35 1.52 -5.41 -5.53
C GLY A 35 1.31 -3.91 -5.78
N ALA A 36 0.14 -3.36 -5.46
CA ALA A 36 -0.11 -1.91 -5.51
C ALA A 36 0.98 -1.12 -4.78
N LEU A 37 1.43 -1.64 -3.64
CA LEU A 37 2.62 -1.16 -2.93
C LEU A 37 3.33 -2.34 -2.30
N THR A 38 4.62 -2.51 -2.59
CA THR A 38 5.46 -3.51 -1.91
C THR A 38 6.68 -2.82 -1.33
N LEU A 39 6.89 -3.01 -0.03
CA LEU A 39 8.06 -2.53 0.70
C LEU A 39 8.98 -3.71 1.01
N ARG A 40 10.28 -3.55 0.84
CA ARG A 40 11.27 -4.55 1.28
C ARG A 40 11.41 -4.52 2.81
N ALA A 41 11.85 -5.64 3.39
CA ALA A 41 11.95 -5.80 4.85
C ALA A 41 12.96 -4.85 5.53
N ASP A 42 13.94 -4.33 4.78
CA ASP A 42 14.88 -3.32 5.27
C ASP A 42 14.27 -1.91 5.33
N LEU A 43 13.07 -1.73 4.76
CA LEU A 43 12.39 -0.45 4.62
C LEU A 43 13.24 0.63 3.92
N LEU A 44 14.16 0.23 3.04
CA LEU A 44 14.99 1.15 2.26
C LEU A 44 14.44 1.38 0.86
N SER A 45 13.72 0.40 0.30
CA SER A 45 13.11 0.51 -1.02
C SER A 45 11.83 -0.31 -1.15
N GLY A 46 11.14 -0.07 -2.26
CA GLY A 46 9.93 -0.76 -2.64
C GLY A 46 9.65 -0.67 -4.12
N CYS A 47 8.53 -1.25 -4.54
CA CYS A 47 7.99 -1.13 -5.88
C CYS A 47 6.47 -0.95 -5.85
N SER A 48 5.91 -0.52 -6.97
CA SER A 48 4.48 -0.32 -7.14
C SER A 48 4.06 -0.82 -8.51
N GLU A 49 2.99 -1.60 -8.55
CA GLU A 49 2.41 -2.14 -9.77
C GLU A 49 0.93 -1.78 -9.85
N SER A 50 0.32 -1.93 -11.03
CA SER A 50 -1.13 -1.84 -11.13
C SER A 50 -1.80 -2.96 -10.34
N SER A 51 -2.97 -2.67 -9.76
CA SER A 51 -3.66 -3.59 -8.87
C SER A 51 -5.14 -3.72 -9.22
N GLU A 52 -5.60 -4.95 -9.42
CA GLU A 52 -7.02 -5.25 -9.60
C GLU A 52 -7.81 -5.09 -8.29
N THR A 53 -7.19 -5.42 -7.15
CA THR A 53 -7.76 -5.25 -5.80
C THR A 53 -8.27 -3.82 -5.56
N PHE A 54 -7.61 -2.84 -6.19
CA PHE A 54 -7.92 -1.42 -6.05
C PHE A 54 -8.33 -0.72 -7.34
N ASN A 55 -8.30 -1.43 -8.48
CA ASN A 55 -8.35 -0.85 -9.82
C ASN A 55 -7.47 0.40 -9.95
N SER A 56 -6.21 0.28 -9.48
CA SER A 56 -5.25 1.37 -9.46
C SER A 56 -4.14 1.13 -10.48
N PRO A 57 -3.59 2.18 -11.11
CA PRO A 57 -2.30 2.08 -11.77
C PRO A 57 -1.20 1.86 -10.71
N ALA A 58 0.05 1.67 -11.17
CA ALA A 58 1.20 1.87 -10.29
C ALA A 58 1.13 3.28 -9.68
N LEU A 59 1.41 3.37 -8.39
CA LEU A 59 1.38 4.62 -7.64
C LEU A 59 2.61 5.47 -7.95
N ILE A 60 3.76 4.82 -8.11
CA ILE A 60 5.04 5.46 -8.42
C ILE A 60 5.48 4.97 -9.79
N ASP A 61 5.87 5.90 -10.65
CA ASP A 61 6.44 5.58 -11.96
C ASP A 61 7.84 4.95 -11.80
N GLY A 62 8.04 3.80 -12.44
CA GLY A 62 9.29 3.06 -12.41
C GLY A 62 9.19 1.71 -11.69
N SER A 63 10.22 0.89 -11.85
CA SER A 63 10.24 -0.47 -11.29
C SER A 63 10.49 -0.52 -9.80
N GLU A 64 11.21 0.47 -9.24
CA GLU A 64 11.55 0.57 -7.82
C GLU A 64 11.68 2.02 -7.38
N PHE A 65 11.46 2.28 -6.09
CA PHE A 65 11.66 3.58 -5.45
C PHE A 65 12.41 3.43 -4.12
N ALA A 66 13.14 4.47 -3.74
CA ALA A 66 13.77 4.59 -2.43
C ALA A 66 12.79 5.17 -1.40
N LEU A 67 12.87 4.70 -0.16
CA LEU A 67 12.03 5.16 0.94
C LEU A 67 12.77 6.22 1.76
N GLY A 68 12.19 7.42 1.85
CA GLY A 68 12.70 8.47 2.74
C GLY A 68 12.27 8.28 4.19
N SER A 69 11.02 7.86 4.42
CA SER A 69 10.51 7.52 5.75
C SER A 69 9.28 6.62 5.65
N VAL A 70 9.03 5.82 6.69
CA VAL A 70 7.83 4.99 6.83
C VAL A 70 7.19 5.29 8.18
N GLN A 71 5.88 5.55 8.20
CA GLN A 71 5.13 5.87 9.41
C GLN A 71 3.92 4.95 9.51
N LEU A 72 3.71 4.35 10.68
CA LEU A 72 2.54 3.51 10.99
C LEU A 72 1.73 4.19 12.09
N TRP A 73 0.46 4.43 11.81
CA TRP A 73 -0.48 5.06 12.72
C TRP A 73 -1.55 4.03 13.12
N ALA A 74 -1.79 3.87 14.42
CA ALA A 74 -2.81 2.98 14.95
C ALA A 74 -3.80 3.79 15.80
N PHE A 75 -5.09 3.49 15.64
CA PHE A 75 -6.18 4.12 16.40
C PHE A 75 -6.85 3.05 17.24
N GLN A 76 -6.91 3.26 18.55
CA GLN A 76 -7.68 2.41 19.46
C GLN A 76 -9.03 3.05 19.70
N VAL A 77 -10.11 2.30 19.46
CA VAL A 77 -11.45 2.69 19.92
C VAL A 77 -11.57 2.22 21.36
N PHE A 78 -11.85 3.15 22.27
CA PHE A 78 -12.25 2.83 23.63
C PHE A 78 -13.77 2.72 23.64
N ASP A 79 -14.29 1.56 24.06
CA ASP A 79 -15.70 1.48 24.42
C ASP A 79 -15.93 2.42 25.61
N LYS A 80 -16.96 3.26 25.51
CA LYS A 80 -17.43 4.03 26.67
C LYS A 80 -18.22 3.06 27.54
N ASP A 81 -17.69 2.77 28.72
CA ASP A 81 -18.46 2.20 29.83
C ASP A 81 -19.72 3.04 30.11
#